data_AF-A0A967P877-F1
#
_entry.id   AF-A0A967P877-F1
#
_cell.length_a   1.000
_cell.length_b   1.000
_cell.length_c   1.000
_cell.angle_alpha   90.00
_cell.angle_beta   90.00
_cell.angle_gamma   90.00
#
_symmetry.space_group_name_H-M   'P 1'
#
loop_
_entity.id
_entity.type
_entity.pdbx_description
1 polymer ?
#
loop_
_entity_poly.entity_id
_entity_poly.type
_entity_poly.pdbx_seq_one_letter_code
_entity_poly.pdbx_strand_id
1 'polypeptide(L)'
;MLNRKIVGGLFLLIYVGFISACGSQKLMSGQNQMRMSFQAGDYERAARIADSLKDNEIYEAKDRVLYALEKGTINYFKGDYEESVKSFTDAEEYIDQLFTKSIKTGIGAFISNDTQLNYNGEVYEDVYLNGFKSLGYLKMDEFDSALVEARRIAQKLSEAEQKYGEYASAMAESDTTEKDIKWEAGTSSIHDSPLSHYLAGALYAKAGEEDGARIEMDKLKKAINNHQAMPDSKLRFDSTFTKVQHPEQYNTMLMAFCGNAPKKVDNSINTDFNFDGRGVKIAIPKLKMRPSRVGVIEAIVNDTMSTQLKIIEEMDKVARETFKIKKPIIIARATIRGILKSAA
;
A
#
# COMPACT_ATOMS: atom_id res chain seq x y z
N MET A 1 29.64 -63.45 33.15
CA MET A 1 30.45 -62.55 32.31
C MET A 1 29.55 -61.97 31.23
N LEU A 2 29.45 -60.63 31.19
CA LEU A 2 29.14 -59.72 30.06
C LEU A 2 28.14 -60.15 28.97
N ASN A 3 27.28 -59.32 28.37
CA ASN A 3 26.72 -57.98 28.60
C ASN A 3 25.76 -57.75 27.40
N ARG A 4 24.65 -57.03 27.64
CA ARG A 4 23.79 -56.19 26.74
C ARG A 4 24.00 -56.33 25.20
N LYS A 5 22.94 -56.35 24.38
CA LYS A 5 22.16 -55.14 24.03
C LYS A 5 20.81 -55.48 23.39
N ILE A 6 19.77 -54.83 23.91
CA ILE A 6 18.47 -54.59 23.29
C ILE A 6 18.69 -53.73 22.04
N VAL A 7 18.19 -54.15 20.88
CA VAL A 7 18.00 -53.26 19.72
C VAL A 7 16.51 -53.19 19.46
N GLY A 8 15.89 -52.15 20.02
CA GLY A 8 14.56 -51.72 19.62
C GLY A 8 14.63 -51.11 18.22
N GLY A 9 13.89 -51.68 17.28
CA GLY A 9 13.63 -51.08 15.99
C GLY A 9 12.70 -49.89 16.17
N LEU A 10 13.27 -48.69 16.28
CA LEU A 10 12.56 -47.43 16.25
C LEU A 10 12.10 -47.17 14.80
N PHE A 11 10.82 -47.38 14.52
CA PHE A 11 10.14 -46.84 13.34
C PHE A 11 10.16 -45.31 13.44
N LEU A 12 11.20 -44.69 12.89
CA LEU A 12 11.26 -43.24 12.74
C LEU A 12 10.62 -42.87 11.39
N LEU A 13 9.31 -42.65 11.43
CA LEU A 13 8.59 -41.87 10.40
C LEU A 13 9.15 -40.44 10.42
N ILE A 14 10.24 -40.18 9.68
CA ILE A 14 10.61 -38.81 9.32
C ILE A 14 9.72 -38.42 8.14
N TYR A 15 8.49 -38.00 8.49
CA TYR A 15 7.61 -37.24 7.63
C TYR A 15 7.66 -35.79 8.09
N VAL A 16 8.74 -35.06 7.80
CA VAL A 16 8.80 -33.62 8.07
C VAL A 16 9.62 -32.95 6.97
N GLY A 17 8.97 -32.14 6.13
CA GLY A 17 9.68 -31.34 5.13
C GLY A 17 8.85 -30.63 4.04
N PHE A 18 7.51 -30.66 4.07
CA PHE A 18 6.67 -30.03 3.02
C PHE A 18 5.66 -28.98 3.52
N ILE A 19 5.81 -28.45 4.73
CA ILE A 19 4.74 -27.64 5.37
C ILE A 19 4.75 -26.16 4.93
N SER A 20 5.84 -25.63 4.39
CA SER A 20 5.95 -24.19 4.07
C SER A 20 5.20 -23.75 2.79
N ALA A 21 4.74 -24.68 1.95
CA ALA A 21 3.95 -24.34 0.76
C ALA A 21 2.43 -24.20 1.03
N CYS A 22 1.92 -24.90 2.05
CA CYS A 22 0.48 -24.90 2.36
C CYS A 22 0.00 -23.59 3.00
N GLY A 23 0.82 -22.95 3.85
CA GLY A 23 0.45 -21.69 4.50
C GLY A 23 0.24 -20.54 3.50
N SER A 24 1.20 -20.36 2.59
CA SER A 24 1.13 -19.36 1.51
C SER A 24 -0.09 -19.55 0.60
N GLN A 25 -0.41 -20.80 0.23
CA GLN A 25 -1.57 -21.10 -0.60
C GLN A 25 -2.90 -20.86 0.13
N LYS A 26 -2.99 -21.21 1.42
CA LYS A 26 -4.16 -20.94 2.26
C LYS A 26 -4.40 -19.43 2.40
N LEU A 27 -3.36 -18.67 2.70
CA LEU A 27 -3.42 -17.21 2.80
C LEU A 27 -3.90 -16.59 1.48
N MET A 28 -3.27 -16.96 0.36
CA MET A 28 -3.66 -16.43 -0.95
C MET A 28 -5.11 -16.78 -1.31
N SER A 29 -5.56 -18.01 -1.03
CA SER A 29 -6.95 -18.43 -1.28
C SER A 29 -7.94 -17.65 -0.41
N GLY A 30 -7.65 -17.51 0.88
CA GLY A 30 -8.45 -16.73 1.83
C GLY A 30 -8.57 -15.26 1.43
N GLN A 31 -7.46 -14.62 1.11
CA GLN A 31 -7.42 -13.23 0.62
C GLN A 31 -8.23 -13.04 -0.67
N ASN A 32 -8.19 -14.01 -1.59
CA ASN A 32 -9.01 -13.95 -2.79
C ASN A 32 -10.50 -14.04 -2.44
N GLN A 33 -10.91 -14.94 -1.54
CA GLN A 33 -12.31 -15.07 -1.10
C GLN A 33 -12.82 -13.82 -0.38
N MET A 34 -12.00 -13.26 0.51
CA MET A 34 -12.27 -12.00 1.19
C MET A 34 -12.47 -10.86 0.18
N ARG A 35 -11.56 -10.72 -0.78
CA ARG A 35 -11.63 -9.68 -1.81
C ARG A 35 -12.86 -9.85 -2.72
N MET A 36 -13.22 -11.07 -3.09
CA MET A 36 -14.44 -11.34 -3.85
C MET A 36 -15.69 -10.95 -3.06
N SER A 37 -15.73 -11.22 -1.75
CA SER A 37 -16.85 -10.83 -0.89
C SER A 37 -16.95 -9.31 -0.79
N PHE A 38 -15.83 -8.62 -0.55
CA PHE A 38 -15.76 -7.16 -0.55
C PHE A 38 -16.22 -6.54 -1.88
N GLN A 39 -15.79 -7.10 -3.02
CA GLN A 39 -16.20 -6.63 -4.35
C GLN A 39 -17.70 -6.83 -4.62
N ALA A 40 -18.32 -7.82 -4.00
CA ALA A 40 -19.75 -8.07 -4.08
C ALA A 40 -20.58 -7.19 -3.13
N GLY A 41 -19.92 -6.34 -2.32
CA GLY A 41 -20.58 -5.54 -1.27
C GLY A 41 -20.91 -6.33 0.00
N ASP A 42 -20.50 -7.60 0.09
CA ASP A 42 -20.68 -8.43 1.28
C ASP A 42 -19.52 -8.17 2.26
N TYR A 43 -19.53 -6.97 2.84
CA TYR A 43 -18.50 -6.52 3.77
C TYR A 43 -18.47 -7.34 5.06
N GLU A 44 -19.62 -7.86 5.48
CA GLU A 44 -19.70 -8.70 6.67
C GLU A 44 -19.01 -10.04 6.50
N ARG A 45 -19.21 -10.67 5.34
CA ARG A 45 -18.46 -11.89 5.01
C ARG A 45 -16.98 -11.58 4.82
N ALA A 46 -16.62 -10.46 4.20
CA ALA A 46 -15.23 -10.06 4.07
C ALA A 46 -14.56 -9.90 5.46
N ALA A 47 -15.23 -9.24 6.41
CA ALA A 47 -14.75 -9.07 7.77
C ALA A 47 -14.56 -10.43 8.48
N ARG A 48 -15.56 -11.33 8.41
CA ARG A 48 -15.44 -12.67 9.00
C ARG A 48 -14.31 -13.50 8.40
N ILE A 49 -14.06 -13.38 7.09
CA ILE A 49 -12.93 -14.07 6.45
C ILE A 49 -11.61 -13.49 6.96
N ALA A 50 -11.48 -12.16 7.07
CA ALA A 50 -10.28 -11.52 7.60
C ALA A 50 -9.99 -11.99 9.05
N ASP A 51 -11.01 -12.01 9.90
CA ASP A 51 -10.90 -12.47 11.29
C ASP A 51 -10.53 -13.96 11.34
N SER A 52 -11.17 -14.80 10.52
CA SER A 52 -10.82 -16.21 10.43
C SER A 52 -9.37 -16.43 9.98
N LEU A 53 -8.84 -15.64 9.05
CA LEU A 53 -7.45 -15.74 8.64
C LEU A 53 -6.50 -15.39 9.80
N LYS A 54 -6.84 -14.40 10.62
CA LYS A 54 -6.07 -14.06 11.82
C LYS A 54 -6.19 -15.10 12.92
N ASP A 55 -7.40 -15.49 13.29
CA ASP A 55 -7.67 -16.40 14.42
C ASP A 55 -7.11 -17.81 14.19
N ASN A 56 -6.98 -18.23 12.92
CA ASN A 56 -6.36 -19.50 12.54
C ASN A 56 -4.86 -19.37 12.24
N GLU A 57 -4.23 -18.26 12.63
CA GLU A 57 -2.79 -17.98 12.44
C GLU A 57 -2.33 -18.11 10.97
N ILE A 58 -3.25 -17.91 10.02
CA ILE A 58 -2.94 -17.85 8.59
C ILE A 58 -2.35 -16.48 8.23
N TYR A 59 -2.90 -15.42 8.83
CA TYR A 59 -2.15 -14.18 9.01
C TYR A 59 -1.16 -14.36 10.15
N GLU A 60 0.13 -14.22 9.83
CA GLU A 60 1.21 -14.32 10.80
C GLU A 60 1.61 -12.91 11.30
N ALA A 61 2.47 -12.84 12.31
CA ALA A 61 2.96 -11.56 12.84
C ALA A 61 3.58 -10.64 11.77
N LYS A 62 4.16 -11.22 10.71
CA LYS A 62 4.71 -10.49 9.57
C LYS A 62 3.67 -9.79 8.71
N ASP A 63 2.42 -10.22 8.78
CA ASP A 63 1.31 -9.73 7.97
C ASP A 63 0.43 -8.72 8.72
N ARG A 64 0.78 -8.36 9.96
CA ARG A 64 -0.02 -7.50 10.85
C ARG A 64 -0.42 -6.15 10.24
N VAL A 65 0.47 -5.52 9.47
CA VAL A 65 0.18 -4.27 8.75
C VAL A 65 -0.89 -4.52 7.68
N LEU A 66 -0.72 -5.57 6.88
CA LEU A 66 -1.65 -5.91 5.81
C LEU A 66 -3.04 -6.25 6.37
N TYR A 67 -3.09 -7.08 7.41
CA TYR A 67 -4.34 -7.40 8.10
C TYR A 67 -5.05 -6.13 8.61
N ALA A 68 -4.33 -5.23 9.28
CA ALA A 68 -4.88 -4.00 9.84
C ALA A 68 -5.41 -3.05 8.75
N LEU A 69 -4.68 -2.88 7.64
CA LEU A 69 -5.14 -2.12 6.47
C LEU A 69 -6.40 -2.72 5.84
N GLU A 70 -6.46 -4.04 5.70
CA GLU A 70 -7.63 -4.73 5.14
C GLU A 70 -8.84 -4.62 6.06
N LYS A 71 -8.69 -4.83 7.37
CA LYS A 71 -9.77 -4.65 8.35
C LYS A 71 -10.26 -3.21 8.39
N GLY A 72 -9.36 -2.23 8.41
CA GLY A 72 -9.71 -0.81 8.36
C GLY A 72 -10.57 -0.49 7.15
N THR A 73 -10.12 -0.95 5.97
CA THR A 73 -10.86 -0.75 4.72
C THR A 73 -12.23 -1.43 4.75
N ILE A 74 -12.30 -2.70 5.17
CA ILE A 74 -13.56 -3.44 5.24
C ILE A 74 -14.56 -2.73 6.17
N ASN A 75 -14.12 -2.34 7.36
CA ASN A 75 -14.97 -1.69 8.35
C ASN A 75 -15.45 -0.31 7.88
N TYR A 76 -14.61 0.46 7.19
CA TYR A 76 -15.02 1.74 6.62
C TYR A 76 -16.19 1.60 5.65
N PHE A 77 -16.10 0.64 4.71
CA PHE A 77 -17.17 0.41 3.73
C PHE A 77 -18.39 -0.30 4.32
N LYS A 78 -18.20 -1.07 5.39
CA LYS A 78 -19.28 -1.64 6.19
C LYS A 78 -20.09 -0.58 6.94
N GLY A 79 -19.47 0.56 7.29
CA GLY A 79 -20.07 1.62 8.10
C GLY A 79 -19.62 1.60 9.57
N ASP A 80 -18.73 0.70 9.95
CA ASP A 80 -18.16 0.60 11.30
C ASP A 80 -16.95 1.54 11.41
N TYR A 81 -17.21 2.86 11.39
CA TYR A 81 -16.15 3.88 11.27
C TYR A 81 -15.18 3.89 12.46
N GLU A 82 -15.65 3.62 13.68
CA GLU A 82 -14.80 3.55 14.87
C GLU A 82 -13.79 2.39 14.77
N GLU A 83 -14.25 1.19 14.43
CA GLU A 83 -13.38 0.02 14.27
C GLU A 83 -12.46 0.16 13.04
N SER A 84 -12.92 0.88 12.00
CA SER A 84 -12.09 1.28 10.88
C SER A 84 -10.92 2.15 11.33
N VAL A 85 -11.19 3.24 12.04
CA VAL A 85 -10.18 4.17 12.57
C VAL A 85 -9.18 3.45 13.48
N LYS A 86 -9.69 2.56 14.35
CA LYS A 86 -8.84 1.75 15.23
C LYS A 86 -7.91 0.83 14.44
N SER A 87 -8.45 0.09 13.45
CA SER A 87 -7.64 -0.79 12.60
C SER A 87 -6.58 -0.01 11.80
N PHE A 88 -6.92 1.19 11.30
CA PHE A 88 -5.93 2.03 10.62
C PHE A 88 -4.88 2.61 11.57
N THR A 89 -5.24 2.88 12.82
CA THR A 89 -4.28 3.29 13.87
C THR A 89 -3.31 2.15 14.18
N ASP A 90 -3.80 0.92 14.32
CA ASP A 90 -2.93 -0.26 14.49
C ASP A 90 -1.96 -0.40 13.30
N ALA A 91 -2.44 -0.20 12.06
CA ALA A 91 -1.60 -0.24 10.87
C ALA A 91 -0.50 0.83 10.90
N GLU A 92 -0.86 2.08 11.23
CA GLU A 92 0.06 3.21 11.38
C GLU A 92 1.16 2.91 12.42
N GLU A 93 0.78 2.45 13.61
CA GLU A 93 1.74 2.09 14.67
C GLU A 93 2.67 0.94 14.24
N TYR A 94 2.15 -0.06 13.55
CA TYR A 94 2.97 -1.16 13.05
C TYR A 94 3.96 -0.69 11.97
N ILE A 95 3.56 0.22 11.08
CA ILE A 95 4.45 0.82 10.07
C ILE A 95 5.58 1.58 10.77
N ASP A 96 5.27 2.43 11.76
CA ASP A 96 6.26 3.23 12.50
C ASP A 96 7.28 2.37 13.26
N GLN A 97 6.80 1.31 13.92
CA GLN A 97 7.67 0.36 14.62
C GLN A 97 8.64 -0.33 13.67
N LEU A 98 8.15 -0.76 12.50
CA LEU A 98 8.95 -1.45 11.50
C LEU A 98 9.96 -0.51 10.85
N PHE A 99 9.56 0.74 10.59
CA PHE A 99 10.45 1.78 10.10
C PHE A 99 11.58 2.06 11.10
N THR A 100 11.25 2.29 12.37
CA THR A 100 12.23 2.52 13.45
C THR A 100 13.20 1.35 13.60
N LYS A 101 12.69 0.11 13.56
CA LYS A 101 13.54 -1.09 13.61
C LYS A 101 14.49 -1.13 12.42
N SER A 102 14.02 -0.82 11.21
CA SER A 102 14.85 -0.84 10.01
C SER A 102 16.02 0.15 10.06
N ILE A 103 15.81 1.35 10.60
CA ILE A 103 16.87 2.36 10.81
C ILE A 103 17.90 1.84 11.80
N LYS A 104 17.46 1.31 12.96
CA LYS A 104 18.35 0.80 14.02
C LYS A 104 19.22 -0.37 13.55
N THR A 105 18.71 -1.20 12.64
CA THR A 105 19.45 -2.38 12.14
C THR A 105 20.43 -2.10 11.00
N GLY A 106 20.42 -0.90 10.41
CA GLY A 106 21.32 -0.51 9.31
C GLY A 106 21.09 -1.25 7.98
N ILE A 107 21.78 -0.80 6.92
CA ILE A 107 21.62 -1.28 5.52
C ILE A 107 21.92 -2.79 5.39
N GLY A 108 22.79 -3.37 6.24
CA GLY A 108 23.15 -4.80 6.19
C GLY A 108 22.00 -5.76 6.53
N ALA A 109 21.04 -5.35 7.37
CA ALA A 109 19.88 -6.18 7.73
C ALA A 109 18.84 -6.29 6.60
N PHE A 110 18.80 -5.30 5.68
CA PHE A 110 17.92 -5.32 4.51
C PHE A 110 18.29 -6.37 3.46
N ILE A 111 19.51 -6.91 3.53
CA ILE A 111 20.05 -7.89 2.57
C ILE A 111 20.10 -9.31 3.18
N SER A 112 20.31 -9.42 4.49
CA SER A 112 20.62 -10.69 5.15
C SER A 112 19.41 -11.42 5.75
N ASN A 113 18.33 -10.73 6.13
CA ASN A 113 17.24 -11.34 6.92
C ASN A 113 16.05 -11.81 6.06
N ASP A 114 16.27 -12.81 5.22
CA ASP A 114 15.44 -13.04 4.01
C ASP A 114 14.34 -14.13 4.12
N THR A 115 13.91 -14.53 5.32
CA THR A 115 12.79 -15.49 5.50
C THR A 115 11.62 -15.03 6.38
N GLN A 116 11.70 -13.86 7.02
CA GLN A 116 10.63 -13.31 7.88
C GLN A 116 10.57 -11.76 7.83
N LEU A 117 10.65 -11.16 6.64
CA LEU A 117 10.49 -9.72 6.52
C LEU A 117 9.00 -9.36 6.63
N ASN A 118 8.67 -8.65 7.70
CA ASN A 118 7.35 -8.06 7.92
C ASN A 118 6.95 -7.19 6.71
N TYR A 119 5.67 -7.23 6.34
CA TYR A 119 5.12 -6.24 5.43
C TYR A 119 5.13 -4.89 6.13
N ASN A 120 5.95 -3.95 5.65
CA ASN A 120 6.18 -2.66 6.31
C ASN A 120 5.24 -1.55 5.79
N GLY A 121 4.26 -1.87 4.94
CA GLY A 121 3.45 -0.88 4.24
C GLY A 121 4.19 -0.18 3.09
N GLU A 122 3.41 0.40 2.18
CA GLU A 122 3.89 1.34 1.18
C GLU A 122 3.67 2.78 1.64
N VAL A 123 4.53 3.72 1.20
CA VAL A 123 4.41 5.15 1.61
C VAL A 123 3.04 5.72 1.28
N TYR A 124 2.48 5.36 0.13
CA TYR A 124 1.14 5.80 -0.25
C TYR A 124 0.04 5.15 0.60
N GLU A 125 0.22 3.92 1.10
CA GLU A 125 -0.75 3.26 1.99
C GLU A 125 -0.78 3.96 3.35
N ASP A 126 0.37 4.40 3.84
CA ASP A 126 0.49 5.16 5.08
C ASP A 126 -0.14 6.56 4.98
N VAL A 127 -0.13 7.18 3.80
CA VAL A 127 -0.89 8.41 3.55
C VAL A 127 -2.39 8.12 3.46
N TYR A 128 -2.77 7.10 2.68
CA TYR A 128 -4.18 6.78 2.45
C TYR A 128 -4.89 6.31 3.71
N LEU A 129 -4.22 5.62 4.64
CA LEU A 129 -4.84 5.24 5.90
C LEU A 129 -5.25 6.47 6.72
N ASN A 130 -4.47 7.56 6.74
CA ASN A 130 -4.89 8.80 7.41
C ASN A 130 -6.05 9.47 6.65
N GLY A 131 -6.06 9.35 5.31
CA GLY A 131 -7.20 9.73 4.49
C GLY A 131 -8.48 9.03 4.96
N PHE A 132 -8.46 7.70 5.06
CA PHE A 132 -9.61 6.93 5.55
C PHE A 132 -9.95 7.22 7.01
N LYS A 133 -8.97 7.43 7.90
CA LYS A 133 -9.23 7.86 9.28
C LYS A 133 -9.96 9.21 9.31
N SER A 134 -9.49 10.18 8.55
CA SER A 134 -10.12 11.50 8.41
C SER A 134 -11.56 11.38 7.90
N LEU A 135 -11.80 10.57 6.85
CA LEU A 135 -13.15 10.30 6.36
C LEU A 135 -14.02 9.59 7.39
N GLY A 136 -13.46 8.64 8.13
CA GLY A 136 -14.17 7.94 9.22
C GLY A 136 -14.61 8.90 10.31
N TYR A 137 -13.72 9.79 10.76
CA TYR A 137 -14.06 10.83 11.72
C TYR A 137 -15.14 11.79 11.21
N LEU A 138 -15.10 12.19 9.93
CA LEU A 138 -16.17 12.99 9.32
C LEU A 138 -17.52 12.26 9.30
N LYS A 139 -17.52 10.94 9.14
CA LYS A 139 -18.73 10.12 9.21
C LYS A 139 -19.28 9.95 10.62
N MET A 140 -18.47 10.24 11.64
CA MET A 140 -18.84 10.23 13.05
C MET A 140 -19.10 11.65 13.59
N ASP A 141 -19.18 12.66 12.72
CA ASP A 141 -19.30 14.08 13.08
C ASP A 141 -18.13 14.62 13.96
N GLU A 142 -16.98 13.94 13.93
CA GLU A 142 -15.77 14.31 14.67
C GLU A 142 -14.82 15.17 13.82
N PHE A 143 -15.23 16.40 13.53
CA PHE A 143 -14.47 17.31 12.65
C PHE A 143 -13.03 17.58 13.14
N ASP A 144 -12.83 17.82 14.44
CA ASP A 144 -11.51 18.12 14.99
C ASP A 144 -10.54 16.93 14.82
N SER A 145 -11.03 15.71 15.05
CA SER A 145 -10.28 14.47 14.80
C SER A 145 -9.94 14.33 13.31
N ALA A 146 -10.90 14.61 12.41
CA ALA A 146 -10.66 14.58 10.98
C ALA A 146 -9.58 15.58 10.53
N LEU A 147 -9.57 16.78 11.13
CA LEU A 147 -8.59 17.83 10.88
C LEU A 147 -7.19 17.44 11.38
N VAL A 148 -7.09 16.75 12.52
CA VAL A 148 -5.80 16.18 13.00
C VAL A 148 -5.23 15.21 11.97
N GLU A 149 -6.05 14.31 11.43
CA GLU A 149 -5.61 13.36 10.41
C GLU A 149 -5.23 14.07 9.09
N ALA A 150 -5.93 15.14 8.71
CA ALA A 150 -5.54 15.98 7.57
C ALA A 150 -4.17 16.63 7.74
N ARG A 151 -3.83 17.09 8.95
CA ARG A 151 -2.49 17.61 9.26
C ARG A 151 -1.43 16.52 9.15
N ARG A 152 -1.72 15.31 9.63
CA ARG A 152 -0.82 14.14 9.49
C ARG A 152 -0.57 13.79 8.02
N ILE A 153 -1.61 13.81 7.18
CA ILE A 153 -1.50 13.60 5.74
C ILE A 153 -0.52 14.62 5.11
N ALA A 154 -0.75 15.91 5.37
CA ALA A 154 0.09 16.99 4.80
C ALA A 154 1.55 16.87 5.24
N GLN A 155 1.79 16.50 6.51
CA GLN A 155 3.12 16.24 7.04
C GLN A 155 3.79 15.05 6.35
N LYS A 156 3.12 13.89 6.31
CA LYS A 156 3.67 12.65 5.71
C LYS A 156 4.02 12.82 4.23
N LEU A 157 3.18 13.55 3.48
CA LEU A 157 3.44 13.87 2.08
C LEU A 157 4.70 14.74 1.92
N SER A 158 4.86 15.77 2.77
CA SER A 158 6.06 16.61 2.76
C SER A 158 7.33 15.83 3.11
N GLU A 159 7.26 14.94 4.10
CA GLU A 159 8.38 14.08 4.49
C GLU A 159 8.76 13.08 3.40
N ALA A 160 7.75 12.50 2.73
CA ALA A 160 7.95 11.60 1.61
C ALA A 160 8.67 12.33 0.46
N GLU A 161 8.19 13.50 0.05
CA GLU A 161 8.82 14.31 -1.01
C GLU A 161 10.30 14.59 -0.71
N GLN A 162 10.60 15.04 0.51
CA GLN A 162 11.98 15.32 0.93
C GLN A 162 12.86 14.07 0.84
N LYS A 163 12.41 12.96 1.42
CA LYS A 163 13.18 11.70 1.49
C LYS A 163 13.48 11.13 0.11
N TYR A 164 12.51 11.17 -0.81
CA TYR A 164 12.73 10.70 -2.17
C TYR A 164 13.58 11.66 -3.00
N GLY A 165 13.49 12.97 -2.75
CA GLY A 165 14.41 13.96 -3.32
C GLY A 165 15.86 13.68 -2.93
N GLU A 166 16.12 13.48 -1.63
CA GLU A 166 17.46 13.14 -1.11
C GLU A 166 17.98 11.81 -1.68
N TYR A 167 17.13 10.78 -1.77
CA TYR A 167 17.51 9.50 -2.36
C TYR A 167 17.88 9.64 -3.85
N ALA A 168 17.09 10.40 -4.61
CA ALA A 168 17.38 10.66 -6.01
C ALA A 168 18.72 11.41 -6.20
N SER A 169 18.97 12.43 -5.38
CA SER A 169 20.25 13.18 -5.39
C SER A 169 21.45 12.31 -5.03
N ALA A 170 21.35 11.51 -3.96
CA ALA A 170 22.44 10.62 -3.53
C ALA A 170 22.76 9.54 -4.59
N MET A 171 21.73 9.02 -5.26
CA MET A 171 21.91 8.05 -6.35
C MET A 171 22.56 8.70 -7.58
N ALA A 172 22.15 9.93 -7.95
CA ALA A 172 22.74 10.68 -9.05
C ALA A 172 24.21 11.05 -8.81
N GLU A 173 24.61 11.37 -7.57
CA GLU A 173 26.00 11.63 -7.20
C GLU A 173 26.87 10.36 -7.18
N SER A 174 26.27 9.21 -6.90
CA SER A 174 26.97 7.92 -6.85
C SER A 174 27.13 7.21 -8.20
N ASP A 175 26.54 7.76 -9.27
CA ASP A 175 26.49 7.12 -10.57
C ASP A 175 27.82 7.27 -11.32
N THR A 176 28.67 6.25 -11.22
CA THR A 176 29.95 6.10 -11.95
C THR A 176 29.87 5.09 -13.08
N THR A 177 28.67 4.61 -13.41
CA THR A 177 28.43 3.59 -14.43
C THR A 177 27.71 4.18 -15.63
N GLU A 178 28.32 4.09 -16.81
CA GLU A 178 27.80 4.46 -18.15
C GLU A 178 26.49 3.76 -18.59
N LYS A 179 25.71 3.17 -17.67
CA LYS A 179 24.38 2.66 -17.95
C LYS A 179 23.36 3.64 -17.39
N ASP A 180 22.96 4.58 -18.26
CA ASP A 180 21.80 5.47 -18.13
C ASP A 180 20.60 4.77 -17.46
N ILE A 181 20.54 4.77 -16.13
CA ILE A 181 19.26 4.68 -15.42
C ILE A 181 18.80 6.14 -15.31
N LYS A 182 18.29 6.67 -16.43
CA LYS A 182 17.63 7.98 -16.41
C LYS A 182 16.45 7.91 -15.46
N TRP A 183 16.64 8.44 -14.26
CA TRP A 183 15.56 8.81 -13.38
C TRP A 183 14.87 10.03 -14.01
N GLU A 184 13.88 9.76 -14.86
CA GLU A 184 13.14 10.81 -15.55
C GLU A 184 12.44 11.70 -14.51
N ALA A 185 12.65 13.01 -14.61
CA ALA A 185 11.99 14.01 -13.79
C ALA A 185 10.46 13.75 -13.76
N GLY A 186 9.94 13.42 -12.58
CA GLY A 186 8.56 12.94 -12.38
C GLY A 186 8.47 11.75 -11.40
N THR A 187 9.58 11.09 -11.13
CA THR A 187 9.65 9.92 -10.23
C THR A 187 9.68 10.23 -8.73
N SER A 188 10.09 11.44 -8.33
CA SER A 188 10.15 11.85 -6.92
C SER A 188 8.77 12.16 -6.32
N SER A 189 7.78 12.45 -7.16
CA SER A 189 6.45 12.92 -6.73
C SER A 189 5.34 11.88 -6.94
N ILE A 190 5.69 10.61 -7.20
CA ILE A 190 4.70 9.52 -7.38
C ILE A 190 3.96 9.21 -6.08
N HIS A 191 4.56 9.50 -4.93
CA HIS A 191 3.98 9.29 -3.61
C HIS A 191 3.01 10.40 -3.19
N ASP A 192 2.93 11.45 -4.00
CA ASP A 192 1.98 12.53 -3.83
C ASP A 192 0.54 12.03 -4.10
N SER A 193 -0.44 12.52 -3.33
CA SER A 193 -1.84 12.14 -3.45
C SER A 193 -2.73 13.37 -3.64
N PRO A 194 -3.30 13.55 -4.85
CA PRO A 194 -4.28 14.60 -5.08
C PRO A 194 -5.52 14.48 -4.17
N LEU A 195 -6.03 13.27 -3.91
CA LEU A 195 -7.18 13.12 -2.99
C LEU A 195 -6.85 13.66 -1.60
N SER A 196 -5.66 13.32 -1.09
CA SER A 196 -5.17 13.77 0.20
C SER A 196 -5.06 15.28 0.29
N HIS A 197 -4.46 15.94 -0.70
CA HIS A 197 -4.37 17.40 -0.74
C HIS A 197 -5.74 18.08 -0.85
N TYR A 198 -6.66 17.51 -1.63
CA TYR A 198 -8.02 18.02 -1.72
C TYR A 198 -8.78 17.90 -0.40
N LEU A 199 -8.68 16.75 0.27
CA LEU A 199 -9.30 16.51 1.57
C LEU A 199 -8.73 17.46 2.64
N ALA A 200 -7.39 17.55 2.73
CA ALA A 200 -6.73 18.44 3.68
C ALA A 200 -7.08 19.92 3.42
N GLY A 201 -7.05 20.34 2.15
CA GLY A 201 -7.42 21.71 1.77
C GLY A 201 -8.88 22.05 2.12
N ALA A 202 -9.82 21.12 1.91
CA ALA A 202 -11.22 21.31 2.29
C ALA A 202 -11.40 21.44 3.81
N LEU A 203 -10.69 20.60 4.59
CA LEU A 203 -10.76 20.63 6.05
C LEU A 203 -10.10 21.89 6.63
N TYR A 204 -8.94 22.30 6.11
CA TYR A 204 -8.32 23.57 6.49
C TYR A 204 -9.24 24.76 6.19
N ALA A 205 -9.85 24.80 5.00
CA ALA A 205 -10.77 25.87 4.65
C ALA A 205 -11.97 25.91 5.63
N LYS A 206 -12.53 24.75 5.97
CA LYS A 206 -13.63 24.64 6.93
C LYS A 206 -13.23 25.01 8.36
N ALA A 207 -11.97 24.82 8.73
CA ALA A 207 -11.40 25.24 10.01
C ALA A 207 -11.05 26.74 10.05
N GLY A 208 -11.19 27.48 8.94
CA GLY A 208 -10.76 28.89 8.84
C GLY A 208 -9.25 29.06 8.63
N GLU A 209 -8.52 27.99 8.32
CA GLU A 209 -7.09 28.01 8.00
C GLU A 209 -6.85 28.34 6.53
N GLU A 210 -7.13 29.58 6.14
CA GLU A 210 -7.10 30.02 4.73
C GLU A 210 -5.76 29.77 4.04
N ASP A 211 -4.64 30.09 4.71
CA ASP A 211 -3.31 29.86 4.15
C ASP A 211 -2.99 28.37 3.98
N GLY A 212 -3.38 27.54 4.95
CA GLY A 212 -3.25 26.08 4.86
C GLY A 212 -4.04 25.53 3.69
N ALA A 213 -5.30 25.96 3.55
CA ALA A 213 -6.15 25.57 2.44
C ALA A 213 -5.58 25.99 1.07
N ARG A 214 -5.04 27.20 0.97
CA ARG A 214 -4.38 27.70 -0.24
C ARG A 214 -3.14 26.89 -0.60
N ILE A 215 -2.28 26.58 0.39
CA ILE A 215 -1.08 25.76 0.19
C ILE A 215 -1.47 24.37 -0.33
N GLU A 216 -2.46 23.72 0.29
CA GLU A 216 -2.90 22.39 -0.15
C GLU A 216 -3.55 22.42 -1.54
N MET A 217 -4.21 23.52 -1.92
CA MET A 217 -4.71 23.71 -3.30
C MET A 217 -3.58 23.83 -4.33
N ASP A 218 -2.49 24.51 -3.99
CA ASP A 218 -1.32 24.61 -4.87
C ASP A 218 -0.60 23.24 -5.00
N LYS A 219 -0.50 22.49 -3.90
CA LYS A 219 0.00 21.11 -3.91
C LYS A 219 -0.91 20.18 -4.71
N LEU A 220 -2.23 20.28 -4.56
CA LEU A 220 -3.21 19.52 -5.36
C LEU A 220 -2.98 19.71 -6.86
N LYS A 221 -2.80 20.95 -7.33
CA LYS A 221 -2.51 21.23 -8.75
C LYS A 221 -1.23 20.57 -9.20
N LYS A 222 -0.18 20.65 -8.37
CA LYS A 222 1.12 19.97 -8.63
C LYS A 222 0.96 18.45 -8.69
N ALA A 223 0.29 17.86 -7.70
CA ALA A 223 0.02 16.42 -7.61
C ALA A 223 -0.71 15.93 -8.86
N ILE A 224 -1.77 16.65 -9.27
CA ILE A 224 -2.54 16.33 -10.48
C ILE A 224 -1.65 16.41 -11.73
N ASN A 225 -0.79 17.41 -11.85
CA ASN A 225 0.13 17.53 -13.00
C ASN A 225 1.16 16.40 -13.02
N ASN A 226 1.68 16.00 -11.87
CA ASN A 226 2.61 14.87 -11.75
C ASN A 226 1.92 13.55 -12.15
N HIS A 227 0.70 13.33 -11.67
CA HIS A 227 -0.10 12.15 -12.02
C HIS A 227 -0.52 12.15 -13.49
N GLN A 228 -0.76 13.30 -14.10
CA GLN A 228 -1.04 13.42 -15.54
C GLN A 228 0.12 12.93 -16.42
N ALA A 229 1.36 13.08 -15.95
CA ALA A 229 2.54 12.61 -16.67
C ALA A 229 2.69 11.08 -16.64
N MET A 230 1.97 10.38 -15.76
CA MET A 230 2.01 8.91 -15.70
C MET A 230 1.38 8.27 -16.96
N PRO A 231 1.92 7.14 -17.46
CA PRO A 231 1.34 6.44 -18.59
C PRO A 231 -0.13 6.08 -18.37
N ASP A 232 -0.95 6.36 -19.40
CA ASP A 232 -2.40 6.12 -19.43
C ASP A 232 -3.21 6.89 -18.37
N SER A 233 -2.65 7.97 -17.79
CA SER A 233 -3.31 8.83 -16.82
C SER A 233 -4.57 9.50 -17.38
N LYS A 234 -5.71 9.35 -16.68
CA LYS A 234 -6.97 10.00 -17.04
C LYS A 234 -7.24 11.23 -16.17
N LEU A 235 -6.45 11.41 -15.11
CA LEU A 235 -6.60 12.51 -14.18
C LEU A 235 -6.43 13.83 -14.92
N ARG A 236 -7.33 14.79 -14.69
CA ARG A 236 -7.21 16.17 -15.20
C ARG A 236 -7.64 17.11 -14.09
N PHE A 237 -7.01 18.28 -14.02
CA PHE A 237 -7.48 19.31 -13.09
C PHE A 237 -8.86 19.77 -13.53
N ASP A 238 -9.82 19.71 -12.62
CA ASP A 238 -11.19 20.19 -12.84
C ASP A 238 -11.42 21.42 -11.97
N SER A 239 -11.99 22.48 -12.55
CA SER A 239 -12.22 23.74 -11.83
C SER A 239 -13.19 23.57 -10.66
N THR A 240 -14.01 22.51 -10.63
CA THR A 240 -14.85 22.23 -9.46
C THR A 240 -14.04 21.96 -8.19
N PHE A 241 -12.78 21.55 -8.29
CA PHE A 241 -11.93 21.36 -7.12
C PHE A 241 -11.62 22.67 -6.40
N THR A 242 -11.65 23.83 -7.08
CA THR A 242 -11.38 25.12 -6.43
C THR A 242 -12.51 25.57 -5.51
N LYS A 243 -13.68 24.93 -5.56
CA LYS A 243 -14.80 25.22 -4.65
C LYS A 243 -14.42 25.09 -3.17
N VAL A 244 -13.44 24.26 -2.83
CA VAL A 244 -12.98 24.10 -1.45
C VAL A 244 -12.41 25.39 -0.84
N GLN A 245 -11.95 26.33 -1.68
CA GLN A 245 -11.43 27.63 -1.27
C GLN A 245 -12.54 28.60 -0.81
N HIS A 246 -13.80 28.23 -1.02
CA HIS A 246 -14.98 28.98 -0.61
C HIS A 246 -15.82 28.12 0.36
N PRO A 247 -15.34 27.92 1.62
CA PRO A 247 -15.95 27.02 2.60
C PRO A 247 -17.41 27.35 2.91
N GLU A 248 -17.87 28.58 2.69
CA GLU A 248 -19.25 29.00 2.85
C GLU A 248 -20.21 28.44 1.77
N GLN A 249 -19.68 27.95 0.64
CA GLN A 249 -20.47 27.53 -0.53
C GLN A 249 -20.77 26.02 -0.57
N TYR A 250 -20.24 25.23 0.37
CA TYR A 250 -20.49 23.79 0.45
C TYR A 250 -20.64 23.32 1.89
N ASN A 251 -21.40 22.25 2.10
CA ASN A 251 -21.53 21.58 3.40
C ASN A 251 -21.44 20.05 3.28
N THR A 252 -21.36 19.53 2.05
CA THR A 252 -21.40 18.10 1.76
C THR A 252 -20.31 17.76 0.76
N MET A 253 -19.54 16.71 1.06
CA MET A 253 -18.57 16.12 0.14
C MET A 253 -19.02 14.72 -0.26
N LEU A 254 -19.23 14.52 -1.56
CA LEU A 254 -19.56 13.22 -2.12
C LEU A 254 -18.31 12.60 -2.73
N MET A 255 -17.99 11.38 -2.30
CA MET A 255 -16.88 10.60 -2.84
C MET A 255 -17.34 9.19 -3.16
N ALA A 256 -16.79 8.64 -4.23
CA ALA A 256 -17.01 7.28 -4.64
C ALA A 256 -15.66 6.61 -4.96
N PHE A 257 -15.49 5.41 -4.43
CA PHE A 257 -14.30 4.59 -4.65
C PHE A 257 -14.66 3.47 -5.60
N CYS A 258 -13.93 3.35 -6.71
CA CYS A 258 -14.21 2.32 -7.70
C CYS A 258 -12.91 1.72 -8.26
N GLY A 259 -13.05 0.54 -8.86
CA GLY A 259 -11.93 -0.18 -9.46
C GLY A 259 -11.26 -1.15 -8.49
N ASN A 260 -10.11 -1.67 -8.92
CA ASN A 260 -9.40 -2.73 -8.24
C ASN A 260 -7.91 -2.40 -8.18
N ALA A 261 -7.30 -2.58 -7.01
CA ALA A 261 -5.84 -2.50 -6.89
C ALA A 261 -5.15 -3.46 -7.89
N PRO A 262 -3.93 -3.18 -8.38
CA PRO A 262 -3.18 -4.14 -9.19
C PRO A 262 -2.99 -5.48 -8.48
N LYS A 263 -2.88 -6.57 -9.23
CA LYS A 263 -2.56 -7.89 -8.68
C LYS A 263 -1.07 -8.17 -8.86
N LYS A 264 -0.33 -8.39 -7.78
CA LYS A 264 1.02 -8.95 -7.86
C LYS A 264 0.92 -10.41 -8.29
N VAL A 265 1.61 -10.78 -9.37
CA VAL A 265 1.64 -12.13 -9.92
C VAL A 265 3.09 -12.59 -10.02
N ASP A 266 3.31 -13.87 -9.74
CA ASP A 266 4.63 -14.46 -9.88
C ASP A 266 5.05 -14.54 -11.34
N ASN A 267 6.29 -14.17 -11.61
CA ASN A 267 6.94 -14.35 -12.90
C ASN A 267 8.37 -14.85 -12.66
N SER A 268 8.55 -16.17 -12.69
CA SER A 268 9.86 -16.78 -12.56
C SER A 268 10.64 -16.69 -13.85
N ILE A 269 11.88 -16.20 -13.76
CA ILE A 269 12.85 -16.24 -14.84
C ILE A 269 13.93 -17.23 -14.43
N ASN A 270 14.24 -18.18 -15.31
CA ASN A 270 15.45 -18.97 -15.18
C ASN A 270 16.58 -18.06 -15.65
N THR A 271 17.55 -17.76 -14.79
CA THR A 271 18.71 -16.99 -15.24
C THR A 271 19.79 -17.93 -15.75
N ASP A 272 20.58 -17.45 -16.71
CA ASP A 272 21.79 -18.15 -17.17
C ASP A 272 22.94 -18.03 -16.15
N PHE A 273 22.70 -17.36 -15.03
CA PHE A 273 23.64 -17.29 -13.92
C PHE A 273 23.74 -18.67 -13.26
N ASN A 274 24.85 -19.35 -13.56
CA ASN A 274 25.21 -20.63 -12.97
C ASN A 274 26.07 -20.37 -11.73
N PHE A 275 25.61 -20.86 -10.58
CA PHE A 275 26.42 -20.95 -9.36
C PHE A 275 26.66 -22.43 -9.07
N ASP A 276 27.92 -22.86 -9.05
CA ASP A 276 28.32 -24.26 -8.81
C ASP A 276 27.67 -25.29 -9.78
N GLY A 277 27.53 -24.91 -11.06
CA GLY A 277 26.93 -25.78 -12.09
C GLY A 277 25.41 -25.94 -12.01
N ARG A 278 24.72 -25.23 -11.08
CA ARG A 278 23.26 -25.19 -10.97
C ARG A 278 22.75 -23.82 -11.44
N GLY A 279 21.74 -23.83 -12.32
CA GLY A 279 21.07 -22.61 -12.75
C GLY A 279 20.24 -22.00 -11.62
N VAL A 280 20.35 -20.69 -11.42
CA VAL A 280 19.61 -19.99 -10.38
C VAL A 280 18.22 -19.61 -10.90
N LYS A 281 17.15 -20.11 -10.25
CA LYS A 281 15.78 -19.69 -10.54
C LYS A 281 15.41 -18.47 -9.70
N ILE A 282 15.10 -17.35 -10.36
CA ILE A 282 14.74 -16.10 -9.69
C ILE A 282 13.27 -15.80 -9.94
N ALA A 283 12.48 -15.68 -8.87
CA ALA A 283 11.11 -15.22 -8.94
C ALA A 283 11.07 -13.69 -8.88
N ILE A 284 10.76 -13.03 -9.99
CA ILE A 284 10.61 -11.57 -10.06
C ILE A 284 9.13 -11.27 -10.23
N PRO A 285 8.45 -10.68 -9.23
CA PRO A 285 7.03 -10.39 -9.35
C PRO A 285 6.76 -9.40 -10.48
N LYS A 286 5.55 -9.50 -11.06
CA LYS A 286 5.00 -8.49 -11.97
C LYS A 286 3.69 -7.97 -11.40
N LEU A 287 3.36 -6.71 -11.68
CA LEU A 287 2.01 -6.20 -11.42
C LEU A 287 1.14 -6.40 -12.65
N LYS A 288 0.01 -7.08 -12.45
CA LYS A 288 -1.09 -7.17 -13.41
C LYS A 288 -2.12 -6.09 -13.07
N MET A 289 -2.21 -5.08 -13.93
CA MET A 289 -3.21 -4.02 -13.81
C MET A 289 -4.63 -4.58 -13.96
N ARG A 290 -5.58 -3.98 -13.26
CA ARG A 290 -7.00 -4.36 -13.27
C ARG A 290 -7.86 -3.10 -13.47
N PRO A 291 -7.88 -2.54 -14.69
CA PRO A 291 -8.52 -1.25 -14.95
C PRO A 291 -10.00 -1.29 -14.56
N SER A 292 -10.48 -0.17 -14.02
CA SER A 292 -11.90 -0.04 -13.68
C SER A 292 -12.76 -0.13 -14.94
N ARG A 293 -13.91 -0.81 -14.81
CA ARG A 293 -14.96 -0.81 -15.84
C ARG A 293 -15.91 0.39 -15.68
N VAL A 294 -15.81 1.12 -14.57
CA VAL A 294 -16.58 2.33 -14.32
C VAL A 294 -15.95 3.48 -15.11
N GLY A 295 -16.71 4.01 -16.07
CA GLY A 295 -16.27 5.16 -16.87
C GLY A 295 -16.63 6.51 -16.23
N VAL A 296 -17.82 6.58 -15.62
CA VAL A 296 -18.40 7.79 -15.03
C VAL A 296 -19.21 7.39 -13.80
N ILE A 297 -19.26 8.27 -12.79
CA ILE A 297 -20.17 8.17 -11.66
C ILE A 297 -21.04 9.42 -11.66
N GLU A 298 -22.35 9.21 -11.71
CA GLU A 298 -23.37 10.24 -11.61
C GLU A 298 -23.99 10.16 -10.21
N ALA A 299 -23.96 11.25 -9.48
CA ALA A 299 -24.59 11.37 -8.17
C ALA A 299 -25.92 12.10 -8.33
N ILE A 300 -27.00 11.46 -7.87
CA ILE A 300 -28.35 12.01 -7.88
C ILE A 300 -28.72 12.36 -6.44
N VAL A 301 -29.07 13.62 -6.21
CA VAL A 301 -29.50 14.14 -4.90
C VAL A 301 -30.95 14.58 -5.01
N ASN A 302 -31.80 14.07 -4.09
CA ASN A 302 -33.24 14.35 -4.03
C ASN A 302 -33.97 14.16 -5.37
N ASP A 303 -33.60 13.13 -6.13
CA ASP A 303 -34.19 12.76 -7.45
C ASP A 303 -34.21 13.87 -8.53
N THR A 304 -33.53 14.99 -8.28
CA THR A 304 -33.68 16.22 -9.08
C THR A 304 -32.33 16.85 -9.43
N MET A 305 -31.34 16.75 -8.55
CA MET A 305 -30.01 17.27 -8.79
C MET A 305 -29.09 16.14 -9.23
N SER A 306 -28.72 16.12 -10.51
CA SER A 306 -27.66 15.25 -11.00
C SER A 306 -26.34 16.01 -11.10
N THR A 307 -25.26 15.40 -10.63
CA THR A 307 -23.90 15.89 -10.86
C THR A 307 -22.95 14.74 -11.18
N GLN A 308 -22.05 14.96 -12.13
CA GLN A 308 -21.00 14.01 -12.45
C GLN A 308 -19.84 14.16 -11.46
N LEU A 309 -19.47 13.09 -10.76
CA LEU A 309 -18.28 13.09 -9.92
C LEU A 309 -17.01 13.14 -10.79
N LYS A 310 -16.04 13.93 -10.36
CA LYS A 310 -14.74 14.06 -11.03
C LYS A 310 -13.73 13.13 -10.39
N ILE A 311 -12.97 12.44 -11.23
CA ILE A 311 -11.86 11.62 -10.76
C ILE A 311 -10.81 12.52 -10.13
N ILE A 312 -10.37 12.15 -8.92
CA ILE A 312 -9.36 12.91 -8.19
C ILE A 312 -8.13 12.06 -7.87
N GLU A 313 -8.20 10.74 -7.91
CA GLU A 313 -7.08 9.86 -7.55
C GLU A 313 -7.05 8.60 -8.41
N GLU A 314 -5.85 8.13 -8.75
CA GLU A 314 -5.63 6.91 -9.52
C GLU A 314 -4.65 5.99 -8.76
N MET A 315 -5.12 5.43 -7.64
CA MET A 315 -4.32 4.61 -6.72
C MET A 315 -3.61 3.43 -7.39
N ASP A 316 -4.19 2.86 -8.46
CA ASP A 316 -3.58 1.75 -9.19
C ASP A 316 -2.31 2.17 -9.95
N LYS A 317 -2.28 3.42 -10.45
CA LYS A 317 -1.11 4.02 -11.11
C LYS A 317 -0.06 4.37 -10.08
N VAL A 318 -0.43 4.95 -8.94
CA VAL A 318 0.49 5.18 -7.81
C VAL A 318 1.17 3.89 -7.36
N ALA A 319 0.40 2.81 -7.18
CA ALA A 319 0.92 1.49 -6.85
C ALA A 319 1.86 0.93 -7.94
N ARG A 320 1.50 1.11 -9.22
CA ARG A 320 2.32 0.67 -10.36
C ARG A 320 3.66 1.39 -10.43
N GLU A 321 3.65 2.71 -10.33
CA GLU A 321 4.86 3.52 -10.43
C GLU A 321 5.75 3.33 -9.19
N THR A 322 5.17 3.22 -7.98
CA THR A 322 5.90 2.83 -6.76
C THR A 322 6.58 1.47 -6.93
N PHE A 323 5.89 0.49 -7.52
CA PHE A 323 6.47 -0.82 -7.78
C PHE A 323 7.62 -0.77 -8.80
N LYS A 324 7.53 0.07 -9.84
CA LYS A 324 8.61 0.26 -10.81
C LYS A 324 9.87 0.83 -10.17
N ILE A 325 9.71 1.85 -9.31
CA ILE A 325 10.82 2.44 -8.53
C ILE A 325 11.51 1.36 -7.70
N LYS A 326 10.74 0.53 -7.00
CA LYS A 326 11.30 -0.52 -6.11
C LYS A 326 11.83 -1.74 -6.86
N LYS A 327 11.52 -1.89 -8.17
CA LYS A 327 11.85 -3.08 -8.96
C LYS A 327 13.34 -3.44 -8.95
N PRO A 328 14.31 -2.51 -9.10
CA PRO A 328 15.73 -2.86 -9.04
C PRO A 328 16.14 -3.51 -7.71
N ILE A 329 15.66 -2.96 -6.59
CA ILE A 329 15.91 -3.48 -5.25
C ILE A 329 15.26 -4.86 -5.08
N ILE A 330 14.03 -5.05 -5.58
CA ILE A 330 13.32 -6.34 -5.56
C ILE A 330 14.12 -7.41 -6.32
N ILE A 331 14.65 -7.07 -7.50
CA ILE A 331 15.45 -7.99 -8.32
C ILE A 331 16.75 -8.35 -7.59
N ALA A 332 17.50 -7.36 -7.10
CA ALA A 332 18.76 -7.60 -6.38
C ALA A 332 18.56 -8.57 -5.20
N ARG A 333 17.50 -8.36 -4.40
CA ARG A 333 17.14 -9.27 -3.30
C ARG A 333 16.79 -10.67 -3.79
N ALA A 334 15.94 -10.78 -4.82
CA ALA A 334 15.54 -12.07 -5.36
C ALA A 334 16.73 -12.88 -5.90
N THR A 335 17.71 -12.20 -6.50
CA THR A 335 18.97 -12.82 -6.95
C THR A 335 19.80 -13.36 -5.79
N ILE A 336 20.05 -12.55 -4.76
CA ILE A 336 20.79 -12.98 -3.57
C ILE A 336 20.11 -14.18 -2.91
N ARG A 337 18.78 -14.14 -2.77
CA ARG A 337 17.98 -15.26 -2.25
C ARG A 337 18.13 -16.52 -3.09
N GLY A 338 18.09 -16.39 -4.41
CA GLY A 338 18.26 -17.49 -5.35
C GLY A 338 19.62 -18.17 -5.19
N ILE A 339 20.68 -17.37 -5.05
CA ILE A 339 22.05 -17.88 -4.81
C ILE A 339 22.14 -18.61 -3.47
N LEU A 340 21.68 -17.99 -2.37
CA LEU A 340 21.71 -18.60 -1.04
C LEU A 340 20.95 -19.93 -0.98
N LYS A 341 19.79 -20.02 -1.65
CA LYS A 341 19.02 -21.27 -1.76
C LYS A 341 19.68 -22.32 -2.63
N SER A 342 20.49 -21.92 -3.61
CA SER A 342 21.19 -22.86 -4.50
C SER A 342 22.46 -23.42 -3.86
N ALA A 343 23.03 -22.69 -2.89
CA ALA A 343 24.21 -23.07 -2.13
C ALA A 343 23.92 -23.88 -0.84
N ALA A 344 22.67 -23.92 -0.38
CA ALA A 344 22.19 -24.70 0.77
C ALA A 344 21.70 -26.10 0.34
#